data_AF-A0A2E2E9T2-F1
#
_entry.id   AF-A0A2E2E9T2-F1
#
_cell.length_a   1.000
_cell.length_b   1.000
_cell.length_c   1.000
_cell.angle_alpha   90.00
_cell.angle_beta   90.00
_cell.angle_gamma   90.00
#
_symmetry.space_group_name_H-M   'P 1'
#
loop_
_entity.id
_entity.type
_entity.pdbx_description
1 polymer ?
#
loop_
_entity_poly.entity_id
_entity_poly.type
_entity_poly.pdbx_seq_one_letter_code
_entity_poly.pdbx_strand_id
1 'polypeptide(L)'
;MSFCISPSTRGSCVTMASAMSLPWVAEAGAAPNIPSKRHRKWKACFSKRLYKERNRVERFFNRIKHFRRIATRYEKHAANYLAMLKLAAIQIWLRS
;
A
#
# COMPACT_ATOMS: atom_id res chain seq x y z
N MET A 1 0.27 4.58 0.37
CA MET A 1 0.20 4.17 1.78
C MET A 1 -0.73 5.14 2.47
N SER A 2 -2.02 4.82 2.50
CA SER A 2 -3.03 5.71 3.07
C SER A 2 -3.32 5.22 4.47
N PHE A 3 -2.57 5.78 5.42
CA PHE A 3 -2.72 5.55 6.85
C PHE A 3 -3.91 6.38 7.33
N CYS A 4 -4.94 5.72 7.86
CA CYS A 4 -6.00 6.40 8.59
C CYS A 4 -5.59 6.46 10.05
N ILE A 5 -4.95 7.55 10.45
CA ILE A 5 -4.80 7.88 11.87
C ILE A 5 -6.04 8.70 12.23
N SER A 6 -6.93 8.13 13.02
CA SER A 6 -8.00 8.89 13.67
C SER A 6 -8.17 8.36 15.09
N PRO A 7 -7.83 9.15 16.12
CA PRO A 7 -8.09 8.80 17.51
C PRO A 7 -9.48 9.33 17.88
N SER A 8 -10.47 8.46 18.00
CA SER A 8 -11.75 8.82 18.62
C SER A 8 -12.51 7.57 19.02
N THR A 9 -12.49 7.31 20.31
CA THR A 9 -13.25 6.32 21.06
C THR A 9 -14.76 6.45 20.87
N ARG A 10 -15.40 5.42 20.29
CA ARG A 10 -16.64 4.76 20.76
C ARG A 10 -17.24 3.89 19.65
N GLY A 11 -17.53 2.63 19.99
CA GLY A 11 -18.40 1.75 19.19
C GLY A 11 -17.71 0.52 18.60
N SER A 12 -17.41 -0.44 19.47
CA SER A 12 -17.34 -1.89 19.21
C SER A 12 -17.29 -2.38 17.75
N CYS A 13 -16.09 -2.74 17.28
CA CYS A 13 -15.90 -3.81 16.29
C CYS A 13 -14.68 -4.64 16.72
N VAL A 14 -14.95 -5.52 17.67
CA VAL A 14 -14.20 -6.72 18.07
C VAL A 14 -12.75 -6.77 17.59
N THR A 15 -11.84 -6.48 18.52
CA THR A 15 -10.44 -6.88 18.48
C THR A 15 -10.35 -8.41 18.45
N MET A 16 -10.52 -9.02 17.28
CA MET A 16 -10.03 -10.37 17.06
C MET A 16 -8.55 -10.26 16.70
N ALA A 17 -7.75 -10.10 17.75
CA ALA A 17 -6.34 -10.44 17.73
C ALA A 17 -6.21 -11.93 17.42
N SER A 18 -6.11 -12.29 16.14
CA SER A 18 -5.56 -13.58 15.73
C SER A 18 -5.15 -13.50 14.26
N ALA A 19 -3.87 -13.18 14.06
CA ALA A 19 -2.99 -13.66 13.00
C ALA A 19 -1.77 -12.75 12.96
N MET A 20 -0.69 -13.18 13.62
CA MET A 20 0.72 -12.79 13.38
C MET A 20 0.90 -11.61 12.42
N SER A 21 0.61 -10.41 12.90
CA SER A 21 0.94 -9.18 12.19
C SER A 21 2.27 -8.71 12.74
N LEU A 22 3.26 -8.68 11.87
CA LEU A 22 4.63 -8.30 12.17
C LEU A 22 4.69 -7.07 13.09
N PRO A 23 5.48 -7.10 14.19
CA PRO A 23 5.41 -6.12 15.29
C PRO A 23 5.56 -4.66 14.84
N TRP A 24 6.40 -4.41 13.84
CA TRP A 24 6.62 -3.09 13.24
C TRP A 24 5.39 -2.42 12.59
N VAL A 25 4.38 -3.18 12.14
CA VAL A 25 3.19 -2.62 11.48
C VAL A 25 2.20 -2.11 12.52
N ALA A 26 2.10 -2.80 13.65
CA ALA A 26 1.28 -2.39 14.77
C ALA A 26 1.87 -1.15 15.47
N GLU A 27 3.20 -1.11 15.61
CA GLU A 27 3.93 0.06 16.12
C GLU A 27 3.75 1.30 15.24
N ALA A 28 3.71 1.12 13.92
CA ALA A 28 3.40 2.19 12.96
C ALA A 28 1.92 2.65 12.97
N GLY A 29 1.07 2.08 13.83
CA GLY A 29 -0.35 2.42 13.92
C GLY A 29 -1.16 2.06 12.67
N ALA A 30 -0.70 1.10 11.86
CA ALA A 30 -1.35 0.77 10.60
C ALA A 30 -2.52 -0.20 10.81
N ALA A 31 -3.72 0.17 10.37
CA ALA A 31 -4.89 -0.71 10.34
C ALA A 31 -5.15 -1.28 8.93
N PRO A 32 -5.49 -2.56 8.78
CA PRO A 32 -5.79 -3.15 7.48
C PRO A 32 -7.17 -2.69 6.95
N ASN A 33 -7.20 -2.05 5.77
CA ASN A 33 -8.44 -1.67 5.09
C ASN A 33 -8.73 -2.60 3.90
N ILE A 34 -9.16 -3.83 4.19
CA ILE A 34 -9.37 -4.89 3.18
C ILE A 34 -10.87 -5.17 3.05
N PRO A 35 -11.45 -5.19 1.83
CA PRO A 35 -12.84 -5.54 1.62
C PRO A 35 -13.13 -6.96 2.14
N SER A 36 -14.23 -7.12 2.87
CA SER A 36 -14.69 -8.46 3.28
C SER A 36 -15.20 -9.25 2.07
N LYS A 37 -14.86 -10.53 1.99
CA LYS A 37 -15.44 -11.46 1.01
C LYS A 37 -16.95 -11.62 1.28
N ARG A 38 -17.75 -11.81 0.23
CA ARG A 38 -19.24 -11.86 0.33
C ARG A 38 -19.76 -12.87 1.36
N HIS A 39 -19.08 -14.00 1.53
CA HIS A 39 -19.47 -15.09 2.45
C HIS A 39 -18.91 -14.95 3.87
N ARG A 40 -18.20 -13.86 4.20
CA ARG A 40 -17.61 -13.70 5.52
C ARG A 40 -18.68 -13.27 6.53
N LYS A 41 -18.86 -14.06 7.61
CA LYS A 41 -19.83 -13.79 8.69
C LYS A 41 -19.53 -12.47 9.43
N TRP A 42 -18.26 -12.21 9.74
CA TRP A 42 -17.82 -10.96 10.38
C TRP A 42 -17.14 -10.04 9.37
N LYS A 43 -17.74 -8.88 9.13
CA LYS A 43 -17.19 -7.86 8.23
C LYS A 43 -16.31 -6.92 9.03
N ALA A 44 -15.05 -6.77 8.61
CA ALA A 44 -14.15 -5.78 9.18
C ALA A 44 -14.62 -4.36 8.79
N CYS A 45 -14.27 -3.37 9.61
CA CYS A 45 -14.49 -1.96 9.29
C CYS A 45 -13.75 -1.63 7.98
N PHE A 46 -14.49 -1.27 6.95
CA PHE A 46 -13.96 -0.98 5.62
C PHE A 46 -14.39 0.39 5.14
N SER A 47 -13.41 1.22 4.77
CA SER A 47 -13.69 2.48 4.09
C SER A 47 -13.37 2.38 2.60
N LYS A 48 -14.40 2.63 1.77
CA LYS A 48 -14.27 2.65 0.30
C LYS A 48 -13.33 3.75 -0.17
N ARG A 49 -13.30 4.90 0.53
CA ARG A 49 -12.46 6.06 0.17
C ARG A 49 -10.97 5.71 0.22
N LEU A 50 -10.50 5.15 1.34
CA LEU A 50 -9.10 4.74 1.48
C LEU A 50 -8.73 3.62 0.52
N TYR A 51 -9.67 2.70 0.25
CA TYR A 51 -9.41 1.62 -0.71
C TYR A 51 -9.22 2.14 -2.15
N LYS A 52 -9.92 3.22 -2.54
CA LYS A 52 -9.74 3.85 -3.86
C LYS A 52 -8.34 4.44 -4.06
N GLU A 53 -7.70 4.93 -3.00
CA GLU A 53 -6.36 5.52 -3.09
C GLU A 53 -5.29 4.48 -3.47
N ARG A 54 -5.54 3.20 -3.19
CA ARG A 54 -4.67 2.08 -3.61
C ARG A 54 -4.47 2.04 -5.14
N ASN A 55 -5.51 2.36 -5.91
CA ASN A 55 -5.45 2.40 -7.37
C ASN A 55 -4.44 3.43 -7.90
N ARG A 56 -4.20 4.54 -7.18
CA ARG A 56 -3.15 5.51 -7.56
C ARG A 56 -1.77 4.89 -7.49
N VAL A 57 -1.52 4.14 -6.41
CA VAL A 57 -0.25 3.41 -6.18
C VAL A 57 -0.07 2.28 -7.20
N GLU A 58 -1.12 1.49 -7.45
CA GLU A 58 -1.09 0.43 -8.46
C GLU A 58 -0.79 0.97 -9.86
N ARG A 59 -1.44 2.07 -10.27
CA ARG A 59 -1.17 2.73 -11.56
C ARG A 59 0.25 3.28 -11.65
N PHE A 60 0.82 3.75 -10.55
CA PHE A 60 2.21 4.21 -10.51
C PHE A 60 3.17 3.04 -10.74
N PHE A 61 3.00 1.92 -10.04
CA PHE A 61 3.82 0.73 -10.24
C PHE A 61 3.63 0.11 -11.62
N ASN A 62 2.41 0.14 -12.17
CA ASN A 62 2.17 -0.31 -13.54
C ASN A 62 2.98 0.53 -14.54
N ARG A 63 3.03 1.86 -14.33
CA ARG A 63 3.84 2.76 -15.16
C ARG A 63 5.34 2.47 -15.04
N ILE A 64 5.83 2.21 -13.83
CA ILE A 64 7.25 1.84 -13.62
C ILE A 64 7.60 0.54 -14.36
N LYS A 65 6.68 -0.44 -14.38
CA LYS A 65 6.92 -1.73 -15.05
C LYS A 65 7.03 -1.62 -16.58
N HIS A 66 6.56 -0.54 -17.21
CA HIS A 66 6.79 -0.32 -18.64
C HIS A 66 8.27 -0.08 -18.98
N PHE A 67 9.07 0.40 -18.01
CA PHE A 67 10.51 0.52 -18.20
C PHE A 67 11.15 -0.87 -18.09
N ARG A 68 11.39 -1.51 -19.25
CA ARG A 68 11.97 -2.86 -19.34
C ARG A 68 13.21 -3.03 -18.47
N ARG A 69 14.08 -2.01 -18.42
CA ARG A 69 15.33 -2.00 -17.63
C ARG A 69 15.11 -2.12 -16.12
N ILE A 70 14.04 -1.54 -15.61
CA ILE A 70 13.65 -1.60 -14.19
C ILE A 70 12.94 -2.92 -13.89
N ALA A 71 12.06 -3.37 -14.79
CA ALA A 71 11.27 -4.58 -14.63
C ALA A 71 12.12 -5.85 -14.52
N THR A 72 13.18 -5.95 -15.34
CA THR A 72 14.09 -7.11 -15.34
C THR A 72 15.28 -6.96 -14.39
N ARG A 73 15.40 -5.81 -13.70
CA ARG A 73 16.50 -5.52 -12.76
C ARG A 73 17.89 -5.80 -13.35
N TYR A 74 18.23 -5.17 -14.48
CA TYR A 74 19.54 -5.34 -15.11
C TYR A 74 20.74 -4.77 -14.33
N GLU A 75 20.49 -3.86 -13.39
CA GLU A 75 21.55 -3.18 -12.63
C GLU A 75 22.17 -4.10 -11.58
N LYS A 76 23.50 -4.27 -11.65
CA LYS A 76 24.28 -5.07 -10.68
C LYS A 76 24.38 -4.41 -9.32
N HIS A 77 24.43 -3.07 -9.29
CA HIS A 77 24.56 -2.28 -8.06
C HIS A 77 23.22 -1.71 -7.59
N ALA A 78 22.94 -1.84 -6.29
CA ALA A 78 21.72 -1.34 -5.68
C ALA A 78 21.58 0.19 -5.81
N ALA A 79 22.69 0.92 -5.74
CA ALA A 79 22.70 2.38 -5.92
C ALA A 79 22.21 2.79 -7.31
N ASN A 80 22.70 2.13 -8.37
CA ASN A 80 22.30 2.43 -9.74
C ASN A 80 20.83 2.07 -9.99
N TYR A 81 20.37 0.95 -9.43
CA TYR A 81 18.96 0.57 -9.51
C TYR A 81 18.05 1.61 -8.84
N LEU A 82 18.44 2.10 -7.65
CA LEU A 82 17.71 3.15 -6.93
C LEU A 82 17.71 4.47 -7.70
N ALA A 83 18.84 4.87 -8.29
CA ALA A 83 18.93 6.06 -9.12
C ALA A 83 17.98 5.97 -10.33
N MET A 84 17.95 4.84 -11.03
CA MET A 84 17.02 4.60 -12.14
C MET A 84 15.55 4.63 -11.73
N LEU A 85 15.22 4.07 -10.56
CA LEU A 85 13.87 4.17 -10.00
C LEU A 85 13.47 5.61 -9.71
N LYS A 86 14.39 6.42 -9.15
CA LYS A 86 14.14 7.84 -8.89
C LYS A 86 13.94 8.63 -10.19
N LEU A 87 14.75 8.38 -11.21
CA LEU A 87 14.59 9.00 -12.53
C LEU A 87 13.23 8.66 -13.15
N ALA A 88 12.82 7.38 -13.11
CA ALA A 88 11.52 6.96 -13.61
C ALA A 88 10.36 7.59 -12.82
N ALA A 89 10.49 7.73 -11.50
CA ALA A 89 9.50 8.40 -10.67
C ALA A 89 9.36 9.89 -11.03
N ILE A 90 10.47 10.61 -11.24
CA ILE A 90 10.47 12.02 -11.66
C ILE A 90 9.83 12.16 -13.05
N GLN A 91 10.15 11.28 -13.99
CA GLN A 91 9.57 11.32 -15.33
C GLN A 91 8.06 11.06 -15.32
N ILE A 92 7.59 10.15 -14.47
CA ILE A 92 6.14 9.93 -14.29
C ILE A 92 5.50 11.18 -13.65
N TRP A 93 6.17 11.81 -12.69
CA TRP A 93 5.69 13.03 -12.04
C TRP A 93 5.54 14.20 -13.01
N LEU A 94 6.56 14.47 -13.84
CA LEU A 94 6.53 15.55 -14.83
C LEU A 94 5.49 15.35 -15.94
N ARG A 95 5.10 14.09 -16.19
CA ARG A 95 4.09 13.75 -17.19
C ARG A 95 2.66 13.67 -16.61
N SER A 96 2.50 13.89 -15.30
CA SER A 96 1.21 13.78 -14.60
C SER A 96 0.39 15.05 -14.65
#